data_AF-A0A4Q7DS20-F1
#
_entry.id   AF-A0A4Q7DS20-F1
#
_cell.length_a   1.000
_cell.length_b   1.000
_cell.length_c   1.000
_cell.angle_alpha   90.00
_cell.angle_beta   90.00
_cell.angle_gamma   90.00
#
_symmetry.space_group_name_H-M   'P 1'
#
loop_
_entity.id
_entity.type
_entity.pdbx_description
1 polymer ?
#
loop_
_entity_poly.entity_id
_entity_poly.type
_entity_poly.pdbx_seq_one_letter_code
_entity_poly.pdbx_strand_id
1 'polypeptide(L)'
;MKLVKNFLLNGLYQLLLVILPLVTAPYVSRVLGAHGVGIYAFTGANVQYFVLLAVLGTSTYGNREIAYHQNDKQKRSDIFWGINFLSWITAAISLFAFGIFIIVSRKYQDIYAWQSLLILTSLFDISWYFMGRENFKVTVTRNFIFKILTVISIFIFVKNSNDLPIYIAIMCIGGLLGSISLWPYLKHEVFKPKLKNLNLKKHLHYTIILFIPTIAVQIYWVANKSMIGLMDSVVHAGFFQQSDSMIKMALSIIGTIGVVMLPHVASMHSEGNINGIRNSIVKTFNIATGISFGIFFGILGISLKFAPFFFGKSFEMVGLIMMIEAPIIIFIPMSNVFGTQYLLPLNRMKPYTFSVTFGAILNIVVNLAFIPLFGVIGATAATVISEFAVTAYQYFSIRKEFSFSDLFGGLWKYFISGLLMFVVVFWMNQSFKMTMIQLILQIVVGILIYILSNILLKTQLWLMASDLLGKMQNRVSGNHIRIDQDQEILEHPLDTIEASIDQFDILFQEVDEKERLSHANFLTTLNNFENTLKNVTFNDDLNKNDIIRLSDFIAELSIMMSKKREYLKVQDQEQLYQFAQGLNILVSKMEKIAQEEHSPKELKEWFKNELGE
;
A
#
# COMPACT_ATOMS: atom_id res chain seq x y z
N MET A 1 3.04 3.73 20.69
CA MET A 1 1.66 3.16 20.77
C MET A 1 0.62 3.74 19.78
N LYS A 2 0.51 5.07 19.56
CA LYS A 2 -0.54 5.66 18.68
C LYS A 2 -0.44 5.24 17.21
N LEU A 3 0.78 5.19 16.66
CA LEU A 3 1.04 4.81 15.27
C LEU A 3 0.61 3.36 14.96
N VAL A 4 1.03 2.38 15.77
CA VAL A 4 0.63 0.97 15.61
C VAL A 4 -0.89 0.79 15.70
N LYS A 5 -1.54 1.46 16.65
CA LYS A 5 -3.00 1.44 16.79
C LYS A 5 -3.70 2.05 15.57
N ASN A 6 -3.20 3.17 15.05
CA ASN A 6 -3.75 3.81 13.85
C ASN A 6 -3.53 2.93 12.61
N PHE A 7 -2.39 2.26 12.51
CA PHE A 7 -2.09 1.31 11.45
C PHE A 7 -3.05 0.11 11.47
N LEU A 8 -3.24 -0.52 12.63
CA LEU A 8 -4.18 -1.64 12.79
C LEU A 8 -5.63 -1.23 12.48
N LEU A 9 -6.05 -0.04 12.94
CA LEU A 9 -7.39 0.47 12.64
C LEU A 9 -7.59 0.71 11.14
N ASN A 10 -6.61 1.30 10.47
CA ASN A 10 -6.66 1.51 9.02
C ASN A 10 -6.65 0.16 8.27
N GLY A 11 -5.81 -0.79 8.69
CA GLY A 11 -5.79 -2.15 8.13
C GLY A 11 -7.16 -2.84 8.24
N LEU A 12 -7.79 -2.80 9.41
CA LEU A 12 -9.13 -3.35 9.62
C LEU A 12 -10.18 -2.67 8.72
N TYR A 13 -10.07 -1.35 8.56
CA TYR A 13 -10.96 -0.60 7.67
C TYR A 13 -10.77 -0.98 6.19
N GLN A 14 -9.53 -1.19 5.74
CA GLN A 14 -9.27 -1.66 4.38
C GLN A 14 -9.84 -3.07 4.16
N LEU A 15 -9.68 -3.97 5.13
CA LEU A 15 -10.32 -5.30 5.07
C LEU A 15 -11.85 -5.18 4.97
N LEU A 16 -12.46 -4.28 5.72
CA LEU A 16 -13.90 -4.01 5.62
C LEU A 16 -14.28 -3.54 4.20
N LEU A 17 -13.52 -2.63 3.61
CA LEU A 17 -13.78 -2.12 2.27
C LEU A 17 -13.69 -3.21 1.19
N VAL A 18 -12.92 -4.27 1.42
CA VAL A 18 -12.83 -5.44 0.52
C VAL A 18 -13.97 -6.44 0.79
N ILE A 19 -14.30 -6.70 2.06
CA ILE A 19 -15.30 -7.71 2.43
C ILE A 19 -16.73 -7.23 2.10
N LEU A 20 -17.05 -5.96 2.33
CA LEU A 20 -18.42 -5.48 2.17
C LEU A 20 -18.96 -5.57 0.74
N PRO A 21 -18.21 -5.22 -0.32
CA PRO A 21 -18.62 -5.49 -1.70
C PRO A 21 -18.85 -6.99 -1.97
N LEU A 22 -18.08 -7.90 -1.37
CA LEU A 22 -18.29 -9.34 -1.54
C LEU A 22 -19.63 -9.83 -0.97
N VAL A 23 -20.15 -9.14 0.05
CA VAL A 23 -21.46 -9.45 0.65
C VAL A 23 -22.58 -8.74 -0.11
N THR A 24 -22.39 -7.48 -0.46
CA THR A 24 -23.46 -6.63 -1.05
C THR A 24 -23.61 -6.78 -2.56
N ALA A 25 -22.51 -6.87 -3.32
CA ALA A 25 -22.56 -6.99 -4.77
C ALA A 25 -23.37 -8.20 -5.28
N PRO A 26 -23.26 -9.43 -4.71
CA PRO A 26 -24.05 -10.56 -5.18
C PRO A 26 -25.56 -10.36 -4.90
N TYR A 27 -25.92 -9.73 -3.78
CA TYR A 27 -27.30 -9.42 -3.45
C TYR A 27 -27.87 -8.34 -4.39
N VAL A 28 -27.19 -7.19 -4.47
CA VAL A 28 -27.61 -6.04 -5.30
C VAL A 28 -27.72 -6.43 -6.77
N SER A 29 -26.77 -7.22 -7.29
CA SER A 29 -26.79 -7.66 -8.69
C SER A 29 -27.99 -8.56 -9.01
N ARG A 30 -28.36 -9.47 -8.09
CA ARG A 30 -29.53 -10.33 -8.28
C ARG A 30 -30.86 -9.60 -8.14
N VAL A 31 -30.94 -8.64 -7.22
CA VAL A 31 -32.17 -7.89 -6.94
C VAL A 31 -32.43 -6.80 -7.99
N LEU A 32 -31.42 -5.98 -8.30
CA LEU A 32 -31.56 -4.88 -9.26
C LEU A 32 -31.38 -5.32 -10.72
N GLY A 33 -30.75 -6.48 -10.93
CA GLY A 33 -30.43 -6.99 -12.26
C GLY A 33 -29.35 -6.18 -12.98
N ALA A 34 -28.96 -6.66 -14.15
CA ALA A 34 -27.91 -6.06 -14.96
C ALA A 34 -28.22 -4.62 -15.42
N HIS A 35 -29.50 -4.34 -15.71
CA HIS A 35 -29.94 -3.01 -16.13
C HIS A 35 -29.88 -1.99 -14.99
N GLY A 36 -30.35 -2.34 -13.78
CA GLY A 36 -30.30 -1.44 -12.62
C GLY A 36 -28.87 -1.14 -12.17
N VAL A 37 -28.03 -2.17 -12.09
CA VAL A 37 -26.58 -2.02 -11.82
C VAL A 37 -25.90 -1.18 -12.92
N GLY A 38 -26.28 -1.40 -14.17
CA GLY A 38 -25.78 -0.64 -15.32
C GLY A 38 -26.10 0.85 -15.26
N ILE A 39 -27.35 1.21 -14.95
CA ILE A 39 -27.75 2.61 -14.74
C ILE A 39 -26.91 3.21 -13.60
N TYR A 40 -26.84 2.54 -12.44
CA TYR A 40 -26.06 3.03 -11.30
C TYR A 40 -24.60 3.30 -11.65
N ALA A 41 -23.94 2.35 -12.33
CA ALA A 41 -22.55 2.47 -12.74
C ALA A 41 -22.34 3.61 -13.74
N PHE A 42 -23.20 3.71 -14.76
CA PHE A 42 -23.11 4.73 -15.80
C PHE A 42 -23.35 6.14 -15.24
N THR A 43 -24.47 6.35 -14.55
CA THR A 43 -24.81 7.68 -14.02
C THR A 43 -23.80 8.09 -12.94
N GLY A 44 -23.34 7.11 -12.13
CA GLY A 44 -22.33 7.34 -11.10
C GLY A 44 -20.99 7.77 -11.68
N ALA A 45 -20.55 7.15 -12.78
CA ALA A 45 -19.35 7.58 -13.49
C ALA A 45 -19.47 9.02 -14.02
N ASN A 46 -20.62 9.37 -14.58
CA ASN A 46 -20.86 10.74 -15.07
C ASN A 46 -20.82 11.76 -13.93
N VAL A 47 -21.45 11.46 -12.79
CA VAL A 47 -21.40 12.31 -11.58
C VAL A 47 -19.97 12.44 -11.04
N GLN A 48 -19.16 11.39 -11.15
CA GLN A 48 -17.81 11.39 -10.62
C GLN A 48 -16.94 12.47 -11.27
N TYR A 49 -17.11 12.82 -12.56
CA TYR A 49 -16.39 13.96 -13.16
C TYR A 49 -16.66 15.28 -12.44
N PHE A 50 -17.89 15.50 -12.02
CA PHE A 50 -18.28 16.67 -11.24
C PHE A 50 -17.73 16.58 -9.81
N VAL A 51 -17.70 15.39 -9.20
CA VAL A 51 -17.02 15.20 -7.90
C VAL A 51 -15.51 15.52 -8.00
N LEU A 52 -14.83 15.16 -9.10
CA LEU A 52 -13.43 15.54 -9.34
C LEU A 52 -13.26 17.06 -9.37
N LEU A 53 -14.17 17.75 -10.05
CA LEU A 53 -14.20 19.21 -10.14
C LEU A 53 -14.62 19.89 -8.83
N ALA A 54 -15.40 19.22 -7.98
CA ALA A 54 -15.78 19.73 -6.68
C ALA A 54 -14.60 19.67 -5.70
N VAL A 55 -13.85 18.56 -5.68
CA VAL A 55 -12.73 18.34 -4.76
C VAL A 55 -11.46 19.06 -5.22
N LEU A 56 -11.18 19.16 -6.53
CA LEU A 56 -9.96 19.77 -7.10
C LEU A 56 -8.62 19.36 -6.43
N GLY A 57 -8.53 18.24 -5.73
CA GLY A 57 -7.32 17.86 -4.99
C GLY A 57 -7.12 18.57 -3.63
N THR A 58 -8.15 19.26 -3.12
CA THR A 58 -8.17 19.91 -1.80
C THR A 58 -7.85 18.94 -0.67
N SER A 59 -8.29 17.67 -0.75
CA SER A 59 -7.98 16.65 0.25
C SER A 59 -6.48 16.37 0.37
N THR A 60 -5.76 16.23 -0.76
CA THR A 60 -4.32 15.96 -0.78
C THR A 60 -3.53 17.17 -0.26
N TYR A 61 -3.87 18.35 -0.78
CA TYR A 61 -3.23 19.60 -0.35
C TYR A 61 -3.49 19.89 1.13
N GLY A 62 -4.75 19.79 1.57
CA GLY A 62 -5.16 20.08 2.93
C GLY A 62 -4.56 19.14 3.95
N ASN A 63 -4.51 17.83 3.67
CA ASN A 63 -3.84 16.87 4.54
C ASN A 63 -2.37 17.29 4.78
N ARG A 64 -1.64 17.60 3.70
CA ARG A 64 -0.23 18.00 3.76
C ARG A 64 0.00 19.28 4.56
N GLU A 65 -0.77 20.34 4.31
CA GLU A 65 -0.57 21.62 5.01
C GLU A 65 -0.94 21.55 6.49
N ILE A 66 -1.96 20.77 6.85
CA ILE A 66 -2.30 20.51 8.26
C ILE A 66 -1.20 19.70 8.95
N ALA A 67 -0.59 18.72 8.25
CA ALA A 67 0.54 17.96 8.77
C ALA A 67 1.77 18.84 9.05
N TYR A 68 2.10 19.77 8.16
CA TYR A 68 3.22 20.70 8.38
C TYR A 68 3.01 21.69 9.54
N HIS A 69 1.77 21.98 9.88
CA HIS A 69 1.43 22.96 10.91
C HIS A 69 0.71 22.33 12.11
N GLN A 70 0.93 21.04 12.39
CA GLN A 70 0.24 20.31 13.47
C GLN A 70 0.24 21.05 14.81
N ASN A 71 1.36 21.67 15.20
CA ASN A 71 1.50 22.31 16.51
C ASN A 71 0.90 23.73 16.60
N ASP A 72 0.58 24.35 15.47
CA ASP A 72 0.05 25.72 15.42
C ASP A 72 -1.46 25.70 15.14
N LYS A 73 -2.26 25.74 16.20
CA LYS A 73 -3.73 25.71 16.11
C LYS A 73 -4.29 26.89 15.31
N GLN A 74 -3.67 28.07 15.40
CA GLN A 74 -4.16 29.24 14.68
C GLN A 74 -3.90 29.10 13.18
N LYS A 75 -2.68 28.72 12.77
CA LYS A 75 -2.37 28.49 11.35
C LYS A 75 -3.21 27.36 10.77
N ARG A 76 -3.38 26.24 11.48
CA ARG A 76 -4.27 25.15 11.08
C ARG A 76 -5.71 25.61 10.86
N SER A 77 -6.22 26.50 11.72
CA SER A 77 -7.57 27.03 11.60
C SER A 77 -7.71 27.89 10.33
N ASP A 78 -6.72 28.76 10.07
CA ASP A 78 -6.72 29.62 8.89
C ASP A 78 -6.61 28.79 7.59
N ILE A 79 -5.74 27.77 7.58
CA ILE A 79 -5.61 26.80 6.48
C ILE A 79 -6.90 26.00 6.29
N PHE A 80 -7.47 25.47 7.38
CA PHE A 80 -8.69 24.68 7.33
C PHE A 80 -9.82 25.47 6.69
N TRP A 81 -10.08 26.67 7.18
CA TRP A 81 -11.14 27.51 6.64
C TRP A 81 -10.82 27.98 5.22
N GLY A 82 -9.58 28.35 4.91
CA GLY A 82 -9.17 28.74 3.55
C GLY A 82 -9.46 27.64 2.52
N ILE A 83 -9.08 26.40 2.84
CA ILE A 83 -9.31 25.23 1.97
C ILE A 83 -10.79 24.86 1.93
N ASN A 84 -11.49 24.85 3.07
CA ASN A 84 -12.91 24.46 3.12
C ASN A 84 -13.82 25.46 2.39
N PHE A 85 -13.56 26.77 2.50
CA PHE A 85 -14.26 27.78 1.69
C PHE A 85 -13.96 27.63 0.20
N LEU A 86 -12.71 27.29 -0.15
CA LEU A 86 -12.36 26.98 -1.54
C LEU A 86 -13.16 25.77 -2.04
N SER A 87 -13.21 24.68 -1.29
CA SER A 87 -13.99 23.47 -1.62
C SER A 87 -15.47 23.79 -1.78
N TRP A 88 -16.03 24.69 -0.96
CA TRP A 88 -17.41 25.13 -1.10
C TRP A 88 -17.68 25.88 -2.39
N ILE A 89 -16.78 26.78 -2.79
CA ILE A 89 -16.89 27.51 -4.06
C ILE A 89 -16.81 26.52 -5.24
N THR A 90 -15.84 25.62 -5.24
CA THR A 90 -15.59 24.70 -6.36
C THR A 90 -16.71 23.68 -6.51
N ALA A 91 -17.21 23.16 -5.39
CA ALA A 91 -18.38 22.27 -5.39
C ALA A 91 -19.68 23.00 -5.74
N ALA A 92 -19.86 24.28 -5.38
CA ALA A 92 -21.02 25.07 -5.83
C ALA A 92 -20.99 25.26 -7.36
N ILE A 93 -19.83 25.59 -7.93
CA ILE A 93 -19.62 25.64 -9.39
C ILE A 93 -19.93 24.28 -10.02
N SER A 94 -19.46 23.20 -9.39
CA SER A 94 -19.71 21.85 -9.86
C SER A 94 -21.19 21.46 -9.84
N LEU A 95 -21.92 21.81 -8.77
CA LEU A 95 -23.36 21.55 -8.66
C LEU A 95 -24.14 22.34 -9.71
N PHE A 96 -23.76 23.59 -9.94
CA PHE A 96 -24.38 24.42 -10.97
C PHE A 96 -24.16 23.80 -12.38
N ALA A 97 -22.91 23.44 -12.70
CA ALA A 97 -22.58 22.76 -13.95
C ALA A 97 -23.32 21.42 -14.09
N PHE A 98 -23.44 20.66 -12.99
CA PHE A 98 -24.18 19.40 -12.99
C PHE A 98 -25.69 19.60 -13.18
N GLY A 99 -26.28 20.66 -12.62
CA GLY A 99 -27.67 21.03 -12.85
C GLY A 99 -27.95 21.31 -14.32
N ILE A 100 -27.06 22.03 -15.01
CA ILE A 100 -27.14 22.24 -16.47
C ILE A 100 -27.06 20.89 -17.20
N PHE A 101 -26.12 20.03 -16.81
CA PHE A 101 -25.97 18.71 -17.41
C PHE A 101 -27.23 17.85 -17.28
N ILE A 102 -27.91 17.84 -16.12
CA ILE A 102 -29.16 17.09 -15.92
C ILE A 102 -30.26 17.57 -16.89
N ILE A 103 -30.38 18.89 -17.08
CA ILE A 103 -31.36 19.50 -17.97
C ILE A 103 -31.08 19.09 -19.43
N VAL A 104 -29.80 19.06 -19.83
CA VAL A 104 -29.39 18.70 -21.19
C VAL A 104 -29.48 17.19 -21.47
N SER A 105 -29.10 16.35 -20.51
CA SER A 105 -29.02 14.88 -20.67
C SER A 105 -30.39 14.25 -20.97
N ARG A 106 -31.50 14.82 -20.44
CA ARG A 106 -32.91 14.35 -20.56
C ARG A 106 -33.20 12.92 -20.09
N LYS A 107 -32.19 12.07 -19.95
CA LYS A 107 -32.27 10.67 -19.49
C LYS A 107 -31.81 10.54 -18.04
N TYR A 108 -32.49 9.69 -17.27
CA TYR A 108 -32.16 9.35 -15.87
C TYR A 108 -32.14 10.54 -14.90
N GLN A 109 -32.94 11.59 -15.13
CA GLN A 109 -32.92 12.82 -14.32
C GLN A 109 -33.15 12.55 -12.83
N ASP A 110 -34.13 11.70 -12.48
CA ASP A 110 -34.42 11.32 -11.09
C ASP A 110 -33.23 10.63 -10.41
N ILE A 111 -32.52 9.78 -11.16
CA ILE A 111 -31.34 9.06 -10.67
C ILE A 111 -30.17 10.02 -10.47
N TYR A 112 -29.94 10.93 -11.42
CA TYR A 112 -28.92 11.97 -11.29
C TYR A 112 -29.21 12.93 -10.13
N ALA A 113 -30.48 13.26 -9.87
CA ALA A 113 -30.86 14.08 -8.75
C ALA A 113 -30.43 13.45 -7.42
N TRP A 114 -30.68 12.14 -7.23
CA TRP A 114 -30.18 11.43 -6.05
C TRP A 114 -28.65 11.34 -6.00
N GLN A 115 -27.98 11.11 -7.12
CA GLN A 115 -26.51 11.03 -7.16
C GLN A 115 -25.82 12.40 -7.01
N SER A 116 -26.52 13.53 -7.23
CA SER A 116 -25.98 14.86 -6.95
C SER A 116 -25.55 15.02 -5.47
N LEU A 117 -26.14 14.23 -4.56
CA LEU A 117 -25.74 14.15 -3.16
C LEU A 117 -24.28 13.69 -2.99
N LEU A 118 -23.68 13.00 -3.96
CA LEU A 118 -22.24 12.69 -3.95
C LEU A 118 -21.38 13.94 -4.08
N ILE A 119 -21.81 14.91 -4.90
CA ILE A 119 -21.14 16.21 -5.01
C ILE A 119 -21.32 16.96 -3.70
N LEU A 120 -22.51 16.94 -3.09
CA LEU A 120 -22.72 17.51 -1.75
C LEU A 120 -21.87 16.83 -0.68
N THR A 121 -21.67 15.51 -0.78
CA THR A 121 -20.83 14.76 0.17
C THR A 121 -19.40 15.31 0.19
N SER A 122 -18.88 15.73 -0.97
CA SER A 122 -17.56 16.35 -1.09
C SER A 122 -17.46 17.74 -0.41
N LEU A 123 -18.57 18.48 -0.27
CA LEU A 123 -18.60 19.76 0.47
C LEU A 123 -18.34 19.60 1.97
N PHE A 124 -18.81 18.49 2.52
CA PHE A 124 -18.78 18.23 3.96
C PHE A 124 -17.63 17.31 4.36
N ASP A 125 -16.91 16.75 3.39
CA ASP A 125 -15.80 15.85 3.68
C ASP A 125 -14.58 16.63 4.22
N ILE A 126 -14.42 16.56 5.54
CA ILE A 126 -13.28 17.12 6.27
C ILE A 126 -12.31 16.04 6.76
N SER A 127 -12.39 14.83 6.20
CA SER A 127 -11.55 13.69 6.60
C SER A 127 -10.05 13.99 6.47
N TRP A 128 -9.66 14.76 5.47
CA TRP A 128 -8.29 15.20 5.23
C TRP A 128 -7.69 15.99 6.39
N TYR A 129 -8.49 16.75 7.14
CA TYR A 129 -8.03 17.50 8.31
C TYR A 129 -7.59 16.54 9.42
N PHE A 130 -8.41 15.54 9.72
CA PHE A 130 -8.11 14.55 10.76
C PHE A 130 -6.96 13.64 10.35
N MET A 131 -6.85 13.30 9.06
CA MET A 131 -5.69 12.55 8.55
C MET A 131 -4.39 13.36 8.69
N GLY A 132 -4.39 14.66 8.36
CA GLY A 132 -3.22 15.53 8.55
C GLY A 132 -2.84 15.75 10.02
N ARG A 133 -3.81 15.63 10.94
CA ARG A 133 -3.61 15.61 12.40
C ARG A 133 -3.21 14.24 12.96
N GLU A 134 -3.00 13.25 12.10
CA GLU A 134 -2.75 11.84 12.45
C GLU A 134 -3.83 11.22 13.35
N ASN A 135 -5.03 11.80 13.34
CA ASN A 135 -6.19 11.32 14.08
C ASN A 135 -7.07 10.43 13.20
N PHE A 136 -6.46 9.38 12.64
CA PHE A 136 -7.11 8.42 11.74
C PHE A 136 -8.30 7.71 12.40
N LYS A 137 -8.24 7.51 13.73
CA LYS A 137 -9.30 6.83 14.49
C LYS A 137 -10.67 7.49 14.28
N VAL A 138 -10.77 8.82 14.31
CA VAL A 138 -12.06 9.52 14.16
C VAL A 138 -12.67 9.20 12.80
N THR A 139 -11.87 9.34 11.73
CA THR A 139 -12.31 9.08 10.37
C THR A 139 -12.67 7.61 10.15
N VAL A 140 -11.79 6.69 10.55
CA VAL A 140 -11.96 5.25 10.35
C VAL A 140 -13.17 4.72 11.12
N THR A 141 -13.30 5.04 12.42
CA THR A 141 -14.40 4.52 13.24
C THR A 141 -15.75 5.05 12.74
N ARG A 142 -15.84 6.33 12.33
CA ARG A 142 -17.08 6.87 11.76
C ARG A 142 -17.42 6.23 10.42
N ASN A 143 -16.47 6.16 9.50
CA ASN A 143 -16.68 5.53 8.20
C ASN A 143 -17.09 4.07 8.35
N PHE A 144 -16.52 3.33 9.31
CA PHE A 144 -16.93 1.98 9.65
C PHE A 144 -18.41 1.91 10.03
N ILE A 145 -18.86 2.75 10.98
CA ILE A 145 -20.26 2.76 11.46
C ILE A 145 -21.22 3.05 10.30
N PHE A 146 -20.99 4.13 9.54
CA PHE A 146 -21.89 4.49 8.44
C PHE A 146 -21.88 3.47 7.32
N LYS A 147 -20.73 2.85 7.02
CA LYS A 147 -20.65 1.80 6.00
C LYS A 147 -21.46 0.55 6.41
N ILE A 148 -21.39 0.14 7.68
CA ILE A 148 -22.21 -0.96 8.21
C ILE A 148 -23.70 -0.59 8.15
N LEU A 149 -24.08 0.62 8.58
CA LEU A 149 -25.46 1.09 8.48
C LEU A 149 -25.96 1.08 7.04
N THR A 150 -25.17 1.57 6.07
CA THR A 150 -25.48 1.52 4.64
C THR A 150 -25.72 0.08 4.18
N VAL A 151 -24.87 -0.87 4.56
CA VAL A 151 -25.02 -2.29 4.20
C VAL A 151 -26.31 -2.87 4.78
N ILE A 152 -26.60 -2.62 6.05
CA ILE A 152 -27.84 -3.06 6.71
C ILE A 152 -29.05 -2.46 5.99
N SER A 153 -29.01 -1.16 5.68
CA SER A 153 -30.08 -0.48 4.94
C SER A 153 -30.31 -1.07 3.54
N ILE A 154 -29.26 -1.47 2.81
CA ILE A 154 -29.41 -2.15 1.52
C ILE A 154 -30.24 -3.44 1.69
N PHE A 155 -29.90 -4.28 2.67
CA PHE A 155 -30.62 -5.53 2.90
C PHE A 155 -32.05 -5.33 3.41
N ILE A 156 -32.35 -4.23 4.12
CA ILE A 156 -33.69 -3.97 4.63
C ILE A 156 -34.59 -3.37 3.54
N PHE A 157 -34.11 -2.40 2.77
CA PHE A 157 -34.95 -1.57 1.91
C PHE A 157 -34.88 -1.92 0.41
N VAL A 158 -33.83 -2.58 -0.07
CA VAL A 158 -33.69 -2.93 -1.49
C VAL A 158 -34.12 -4.37 -1.68
N LYS A 159 -35.32 -4.58 -2.24
CA LYS A 159 -35.97 -5.91 -2.30
C LYS A 159 -36.35 -6.32 -3.71
N ASN A 160 -36.55 -5.38 -4.63
CA ASN A 160 -36.94 -5.64 -6.00
C ASN A 160 -36.18 -4.71 -6.99
N SER A 161 -36.35 -4.96 -8.28
CA SER A 161 -35.66 -4.22 -9.35
C SER A 161 -36.04 -2.75 -9.48
N ASN A 162 -37.22 -2.36 -8.99
CA ASN A 162 -37.70 -0.96 -9.00
C ASN A 162 -37.10 -0.14 -7.85
N ASP A 163 -36.46 -0.78 -6.86
CA ASP A 163 -35.84 -0.12 -5.71
C ASP A 163 -34.47 0.50 -6.06
N LEU A 164 -34.13 0.67 -7.34
CA LEU A 164 -32.90 1.32 -7.78
C LEU A 164 -32.74 2.74 -7.19
N PRO A 165 -33.75 3.64 -7.19
CA PRO A 165 -33.62 4.95 -6.56
C PRO A 165 -33.36 4.85 -5.05
N ILE A 166 -33.98 3.88 -4.36
CA ILE A 166 -33.77 3.62 -2.93
C ILE A 166 -32.33 3.18 -2.68
N TYR A 167 -31.82 2.24 -3.47
CA TYR A 167 -30.42 1.80 -3.41
C TYR A 167 -29.45 2.97 -3.55
N ILE A 168 -29.68 3.83 -4.55
CA ILE A 168 -28.85 5.00 -4.81
C ILE A 168 -28.95 6.02 -3.67
N ALA A 169 -30.15 6.29 -3.16
CA ALA A 169 -30.37 7.17 -2.04
C ALA A 169 -29.61 6.66 -0.79
N ILE A 170 -29.68 5.36 -0.48
CA ILE A 170 -28.95 4.75 0.65
C ILE A 170 -27.43 4.95 0.50
N MET A 171 -26.90 4.73 -0.71
CA MET A 171 -25.47 4.91 -0.98
C MET A 171 -25.04 6.37 -0.82
N CYS A 172 -25.80 7.32 -1.36
CA CYS A 172 -25.43 8.73 -1.35
C CYS A 172 -25.69 9.39 0.01
N ILE A 173 -26.84 9.12 0.64
CA ILE A 173 -27.15 9.61 1.99
C ILE A 173 -26.17 9.01 3.02
N GLY A 174 -25.84 7.72 2.90
CA GLY A 174 -24.84 7.09 3.77
C GLY A 174 -23.47 7.77 3.70
N GLY A 175 -23.02 8.12 2.49
CA GLY A 175 -21.80 8.91 2.28
C GLY A 175 -21.90 10.31 2.89
N LEU A 176 -22.98 11.03 2.59
CA LEU A 176 -23.22 12.39 3.07
C LEU A 176 -23.26 12.46 4.60
N LEU A 177 -24.04 11.58 5.23
CA LEU A 177 -24.10 11.47 6.69
C LEU A 177 -22.73 11.12 7.27
N GLY A 178 -21.98 10.21 6.62
CA GLY A 178 -20.60 9.91 6.96
C GLY A 178 -19.72 11.17 7.03
N SER A 179 -19.73 12.00 5.99
CA SER A 179 -18.97 13.26 5.92
C SER A 179 -19.43 14.29 6.95
N ILE A 180 -20.74 14.55 7.05
CA ILE A 180 -21.31 15.51 8.01
C ILE A 180 -20.97 15.10 9.46
N SER A 181 -20.93 13.80 9.73
CA SER A 181 -20.68 13.27 11.06
C SER A 181 -19.30 13.62 11.63
N LEU A 182 -18.36 14.09 10.81
CA LEU A 182 -17.02 14.52 11.23
C LEU A 182 -17.02 15.93 11.85
N TRP A 183 -17.97 16.79 11.46
CA TRP A 183 -18.02 18.19 11.88
C TRP A 183 -18.10 18.42 13.40
N PRO A 184 -18.85 17.62 14.19
CA PRO A 184 -18.85 17.77 15.65
C PRO A 184 -17.45 17.63 16.29
N TYR A 185 -16.60 16.75 15.74
CA TYR A 185 -15.24 16.54 16.25
C TYR A 185 -14.30 17.72 15.94
N LEU A 186 -14.65 18.53 14.94
CA LEU A 186 -13.87 19.69 14.53
C LEU A 186 -13.99 20.86 15.53
N LYS A 187 -15.09 20.94 16.29
CA LYS A 187 -15.41 22.06 17.19
C LYS A 187 -14.29 22.39 18.18
N HIS A 188 -13.53 21.39 18.61
CA HIS A 188 -12.42 21.56 19.56
C HIS A 188 -11.05 21.76 18.89
N GLU A 189 -10.97 21.51 17.59
CA GLU A 189 -9.73 21.43 16.82
C GLU A 189 -9.38 22.72 16.08
N VAL A 190 -10.36 23.54 15.70
CA VAL A 190 -10.14 24.79 14.97
C VAL A 190 -10.86 25.97 15.62
N PHE A 191 -10.28 27.16 15.49
CA PHE A 191 -10.93 28.41 15.87
C PHE A 191 -11.97 28.83 14.82
N LYS A 192 -12.80 29.81 15.19
CA LYS A 192 -13.78 30.41 14.27
C LYS A 192 -13.07 31.07 13.06
N PRO A 193 -13.70 31.06 11.87
CA PRO A 193 -13.09 31.59 10.65
C PRO A 193 -12.83 33.10 10.77
N LYS A 194 -11.62 33.53 10.38
CA LYS A 194 -11.28 34.94 10.16
C LYS A 194 -11.20 35.20 8.67
N LEU A 195 -12.21 35.85 8.09
CA LEU A 195 -12.34 36.05 6.63
C LEU A 195 -11.12 36.72 5.98
N LYS A 196 -10.38 37.56 6.72
CA LYS A 196 -9.17 38.25 6.24
C LYS A 196 -7.97 37.33 5.98
N ASN A 197 -7.92 36.13 6.58
CA ASN A 197 -6.76 35.24 6.55
C ASN A 197 -6.91 34.05 5.57
N LEU A 198 -8.01 33.99 4.81
CA LEU A 198 -8.37 32.80 4.04
C LEU A 198 -7.46 32.52 2.83
N ASN A 199 -6.72 33.52 2.33
CA ASN A 199 -5.72 33.38 1.25
C ASN A 199 -6.13 32.43 0.10
N LEU A 200 -7.38 32.53 -0.37
CA LEU A 200 -7.98 31.56 -1.30
C LEU A 200 -7.15 31.34 -2.58
N LYS A 201 -6.55 32.42 -3.12
CA LYS A 201 -5.69 32.35 -4.31
C LYS A 201 -4.48 31.45 -4.11
N LYS A 202 -3.86 31.49 -2.93
CA LYS A 202 -2.72 30.64 -2.57
C LYS A 202 -3.16 29.17 -2.54
N HIS A 203 -4.25 28.88 -1.84
CA HIS A 203 -4.76 27.52 -1.72
C HIS A 203 -5.18 26.95 -3.08
N LEU A 204 -5.85 27.74 -3.93
CA LEU A 204 -6.23 27.33 -5.28
C LEU A 204 -5.01 26.96 -6.13
N HIS A 205 -3.95 27.78 -6.12
CA HIS A 205 -2.73 27.51 -6.88
C HIS A 205 -2.10 26.15 -6.51
N TYR A 206 -1.90 25.89 -5.21
CA TYR A 206 -1.29 24.62 -4.77
C TYR A 206 -2.22 23.42 -4.93
N THR A 207 -3.52 23.62 -4.77
CA THR A 207 -4.56 22.61 -4.99
C THR A 207 -4.53 22.13 -6.45
N ILE A 208 -4.49 23.06 -7.42
CA ILE A 208 -4.39 22.72 -8.86
C ILE A 208 -3.08 21.98 -9.17
N ILE A 209 -1.94 22.41 -8.61
CA ILE A 209 -0.65 21.74 -8.85
C ILE A 209 -0.70 20.27 -8.43
N LEU A 210 -1.31 19.97 -7.27
CA LEU A 210 -1.45 18.60 -6.76
C LEU A 210 -2.59 17.82 -7.44
N PHE A 211 -3.54 18.52 -8.06
CA PHE A 211 -4.65 17.92 -8.77
C PHE A 211 -4.25 17.28 -10.10
N ILE A 212 -3.37 17.92 -10.88
CA ILE A 212 -2.96 17.44 -12.23
C ILE A 212 -2.50 15.97 -12.26
N PRO A 213 -1.58 15.51 -11.38
CA PRO A 213 -1.19 14.09 -11.39
C PRO A 213 -2.33 13.18 -10.90
N THR A 214 -3.14 13.65 -9.96
CA THR A 214 -4.23 12.87 -9.36
C THR A 214 -5.40 12.68 -10.34
N ILE A 215 -5.73 13.72 -11.12
CA ILE A 215 -6.83 13.68 -12.09
C ILE A 215 -6.51 12.76 -13.26
N ALA A 216 -5.24 12.67 -13.68
CA ALA A 216 -4.84 11.79 -14.78
C ALA A 216 -5.16 10.32 -14.47
N VAL A 217 -4.89 9.87 -13.24
CA VAL A 217 -5.25 8.51 -12.77
C VAL A 217 -6.76 8.36 -12.62
N GLN A 218 -7.48 9.37 -12.12
CA GLN A 218 -8.91 9.20 -11.87
C GLN A 218 -9.76 9.27 -13.15
N ILE A 219 -9.34 10.04 -14.15
CA ILE A 219 -10.07 10.18 -15.42
C ILE A 219 -10.19 8.84 -16.12
N TYR A 220 -9.12 8.04 -16.25
CA TYR A 220 -9.21 6.80 -17.02
C TYR A 220 -10.17 5.79 -16.38
N TRP A 221 -10.20 5.70 -15.05
CA TRP A 221 -11.14 4.83 -14.32
C TRP A 221 -12.60 5.22 -14.52
N VAL A 222 -12.87 6.51 -14.62
CA VAL A 222 -14.23 7.04 -14.79
C VAL A 222 -14.64 7.02 -16.28
N ALA A 223 -13.70 7.31 -17.18
CA ALA A 223 -13.89 7.35 -18.63
C ALA A 223 -14.43 6.06 -19.20
N ASN A 224 -13.85 4.91 -18.86
CA ASN A 224 -14.30 3.62 -19.36
C ASN A 224 -15.82 3.43 -19.19
N LYS A 225 -16.34 3.61 -17.97
CA LYS A 225 -17.75 3.36 -17.64
C LYS A 225 -18.69 4.32 -18.37
N SER A 226 -18.32 5.59 -18.41
CA SER A 226 -19.09 6.60 -19.13
C SER A 226 -19.08 6.35 -20.64
N MET A 227 -17.92 6.02 -21.23
CA MET A 227 -17.80 5.77 -22.67
C MET A 227 -18.56 4.51 -23.09
N ILE A 228 -18.44 3.40 -22.33
CA ILE A 228 -19.22 2.17 -22.60
C ILE A 228 -20.71 2.46 -22.53
N GLY A 229 -21.18 3.20 -21.51
CA GLY A 229 -22.61 3.50 -21.37
C GLY A 229 -23.17 4.42 -22.46
N LEU A 230 -22.33 5.27 -23.07
CA LEU A 230 -22.70 6.15 -24.18
C LEU A 230 -22.61 5.46 -25.55
N MET A 231 -21.60 4.63 -25.76
CA MET A 231 -21.22 4.12 -27.08
C MET A 231 -21.62 2.65 -27.32
N ASP A 232 -21.95 1.92 -26.25
CA ASP A 232 -22.35 0.51 -26.31
C ASP A 232 -23.69 0.32 -25.57
N SER A 233 -23.69 0.13 -24.25
CA SER A 233 -24.92 0.10 -23.46
C SER A 233 -24.67 0.32 -21.97
N VAL A 234 -25.69 0.82 -21.26
CA VAL A 234 -25.65 0.94 -19.78
C VAL A 234 -25.49 -0.42 -19.10
N VAL A 235 -26.07 -1.49 -19.66
CA VAL A 235 -25.94 -2.86 -19.13
C VAL A 235 -24.47 -3.29 -19.18
N HIS A 236 -23.81 -3.07 -20.32
CA HIS A 236 -22.40 -3.38 -20.50
C HIS A 236 -21.48 -2.52 -19.61
N ALA A 237 -21.82 -1.26 -19.36
CA ALA A 237 -21.13 -0.44 -18.36
C ALA A 237 -21.24 -1.05 -16.94
N GLY A 238 -22.41 -1.62 -16.62
CA GLY A 238 -22.62 -2.39 -15.39
C GLY A 238 -21.78 -3.67 -15.34
N PHE A 239 -21.69 -4.42 -16.44
CA PHE A 239 -20.83 -5.60 -16.51
C PHE A 239 -19.36 -5.26 -16.31
N PHE A 240 -18.88 -4.20 -16.98
CA PHE A 240 -17.53 -3.69 -16.79
C PHE A 240 -17.27 -3.28 -15.33
N GLN A 241 -18.20 -2.54 -14.71
CA GLN A 241 -18.09 -2.14 -13.30
C GLN A 241 -17.93 -3.34 -12.35
N GLN A 242 -18.71 -4.41 -12.56
CA GLN A 242 -18.65 -5.60 -11.70
C GLN A 242 -17.35 -6.38 -11.91
N SER A 243 -16.87 -6.48 -13.15
CA SER A 243 -15.55 -7.05 -13.44
C SER A 243 -14.43 -6.24 -12.79
N ASP A 244 -14.36 -4.94 -13.08
CA ASP A 244 -13.34 -4.00 -12.57
C ASP A 244 -13.29 -4.01 -11.03
N SER A 245 -14.46 -4.10 -10.38
CA SER A 245 -14.54 -4.20 -8.92
C SER A 245 -13.90 -5.50 -8.38
N MET A 246 -14.12 -6.64 -9.04
CA MET A 246 -13.51 -7.91 -8.65
C MET A 246 -11.98 -7.89 -8.88
N ILE A 247 -11.53 -7.36 -10.02
CA ILE A 247 -10.11 -7.22 -10.34
C ILE A 247 -9.42 -6.29 -9.34
N LYS A 248 -10.01 -5.14 -9.01
CA LYS A 248 -9.48 -4.19 -8.02
C LYS A 248 -9.42 -4.75 -6.61
N MET A 249 -10.39 -5.57 -6.21
CA MET A 249 -10.31 -6.27 -4.93
C MET A 249 -9.12 -7.24 -4.92
N ALA A 250 -8.88 -7.96 -6.01
CA ALA A 250 -7.71 -8.83 -6.12
C ALA A 250 -6.39 -8.03 -6.03
N LEU A 251 -6.32 -6.86 -6.69
CA LEU A 251 -5.18 -5.94 -6.62
C LEU A 251 -4.93 -5.36 -5.23
N SER A 252 -5.98 -5.18 -4.42
CA SER A 252 -5.85 -4.60 -3.08
C SER A 252 -4.92 -5.40 -2.16
N ILE A 253 -4.88 -6.73 -2.32
CA ILE A 253 -3.98 -7.64 -1.60
C ILE A 253 -2.52 -7.27 -1.87
N ILE A 254 -2.18 -6.97 -3.13
CA ILE A 254 -0.82 -6.66 -3.57
C ILE A 254 -0.42 -5.23 -3.18
N GLY A 255 -1.38 -4.30 -3.20
CA GLY A 255 -1.14 -2.88 -2.88
C GLY A 255 -0.58 -2.64 -1.47
N THR A 256 -0.83 -3.54 -0.52
CA THR A 256 -0.33 -3.45 0.85
C THR A 256 1.20 -3.39 0.94
N ILE A 257 1.91 -4.08 0.03
CA ILE A 257 3.37 -4.12 -0.02
C ILE A 257 3.93 -2.72 -0.38
N GLY A 258 3.27 -2.02 -1.31
CA GLY A 258 3.75 -0.72 -1.81
C GLY A 258 3.69 0.41 -0.77
N VAL A 259 2.76 0.34 0.18
CA VAL A 259 2.60 1.36 1.24
C VAL A 259 3.82 1.41 2.17
N VAL A 260 4.42 0.25 2.46
CA VAL A 260 5.57 0.15 3.38
C VAL A 260 6.88 0.47 2.65
N MET A 261 6.97 0.19 1.35
CA MET A 261 8.20 0.35 0.59
C MET A 261 8.54 1.80 0.25
N LEU A 262 7.56 2.64 -0.04
CA LEU A 262 7.79 4.05 -0.41
C LEU A 262 8.65 4.81 0.63
N PRO A 263 8.27 4.88 1.92
CA PRO A 263 9.07 5.59 2.92
C PRO A 263 10.45 4.95 3.15
N HIS A 264 10.55 3.63 3.02
CA HIS A 264 11.81 2.90 3.18
C HIS A 264 12.82 3.25 2.09
N VAL A 265 12.39 3.25 0.82
CA VAL A 265 13.24 3.64 -0.32
C VAL A 265 13.62 5.12 -0.23
N ALA A 266 12.72 5.98 0.24
CA ALA A 266 13.02 7.40 0.44
C ALA A 266 14.13 7.62 1.48
N SER A 267 14.12 6.86 2.60
CA SER A 267 15.19 6.90 3.61
C SER A 267 16.53 6.45 3.01
N MET A 268 16.56 5.29 2.35
CA MET A 268 17.77 4.78 1.70
C MET A 268 18.32 5.76 0.66
N HIS A 269 17.45 6.47 -0.05
CA HIS A 269 17.87 7.49 -1.01
C HIS A 269 18.50 8.69 -0.32
N SER A 270 17.95 9.14 0.81
CA SER A 270 18.53 10.23 1.60
C SER A 270 19.89 9.86 2.20
N GLU A 271 20.11 8.57 2.47
CA GLU A 271 21.37 8.01 2.98
C GLU A 271 22.39 7.69 1.85
N GLY A 272 22.01 7.85 0.58
CA GLY A 272 22.86 7.52 -0.56
C GLY A 272 23.03 6.02 -0.83
N ASN A 273 22.23 5.16 -0.20
CA ASN A 273 22.32 3.69 -0.32
C ASN A 273 21.65 3.16 -1.60
N ILE A 274 22.27 3.42 -2.76
CA ILE A 274 21.76 3.01 -4.08
C ILE A 274 21.65 1.49 -4.23
N ASN A 275 22.59 0.72 -3.65
CA ASN A 275 22.56 -0.74 -3.70
C ASN A 275 21.37 -1.31 -2.90
N GLY A 276 21.11 -0.77 -1.71
CA GLY A 276 19.95 -1.11 -0.90
C GLY A 276 18.63 -0.81 -1.62
N ILE A 277 18.54 0.32 -2.32
CA ILE A 277 17.38 0.66 -3.15
C ILE A 277 17.21 -0.39 -4.27
N ARG A 278 18.27 -0.69 -5.02
CA ARG A 278 18.21 -1.67 -6.12
C ARG A 278 17.73 -3.02 -5.63
N ASN A 279 18.31 -3.53 -4.54
CA ASN A 279 17.94 -4.81 -3.96
C ASN A 279 16.49 -4.83 -3.46
N SER A 280 16.06 -3.74 -2.80
CA SER A 280 14.68 -3.56 -2.35
C SER A 280 13.68 -3.59 -3.50
N ILE A 281 13.97 -2.88 -4.60
CA ILE A 281 13.08 -2.85 -5.78
C ILE A 281 13.03 -4.20 -6.48
N VAL A 282 14.17 -4.88 -6.69
CA VAL A 282 14.17 -6.22 -7.32
C VAL A 282 13.42 -7.23 -6.45
N LYS A 283 13.62 -7.18 -5.13
CA LYS A 283 12.90 -8.03 -4.18
C LYS A 283 11.40 -7.79 -4.23
N THR A 284 10.97 -6.54 -4.12
CA THR A 284 9.54 -6.21 -4.14
C THR A 284 8.91 -6.47 -5.49
N PHE A 285 9.63 -6.24 -6.59
CA PHE A 285 9.18 -6.63 -7.93
C PHE A 285 8.86 -8.12 -7.98
N ASN A 286 9.80 -8.98 -7.58
CA ASN A 286 9.61 -10.43 -7.62
C ASN A 286 8.44 -10.91 -6.74
N ILE A 287 8.30 -10.35 -5.54
CA ILE A 287 7.18 -10.67 -4.64
C ILE A 287 5.85 -10.24 -5.28
N ALA A 288 5.77 -8.98 -5.72
CA ALA A 288 4.55 -8.42 -6.30
C ALA A 288 4.15 -9.19 -7.56
N THR A 289 5.07 -9.46 -8.49
CA THR A 289 4.78 -10.20 -9.71
C THR A 289 4.46 -11.66 -9.46
N GLY A 290 5.15 -12.32 -8.51
CA GLY A 290 4.85 -13.70 -8.14
C GLY A 290 3.43 -13.85 -7.64
N ILE A 291 3.02 -13.04 -6.67
CA ILE A 291 1.63 -13.02 -6.18
C ILE A 291 0.65 -12.68 -7.31
N SER A 292 1.00 -11.71 -8.15
CA SER A 292 0.15 -11.28 -9.28
C SER A 292 -0.12 -12.41 -10.28
N PHE A 293 0.89 -13.22 -10.63
CA PHE A 293 0.70 -14.37 -11.52
C PHE A 293 -0.24 -15.42 -10.93
N GLY A 294 -0.12 -15.71 -9.64
CA GLY A 294 -1.03 -16.61 -8.94
C GLY A 294 -2.47 -16.09 -8.97
N ILE A 295 -2.69 -14.81 -8.69
CA ILE A 295 -4.03 -14.22 -8.73
C ILE A 295 -4.59 -14.16 -10.16
N PHE A 296 -3.78 -13.74 -11.12
CA PHE A 296 -4.12 -13.64 -12.55
C PHE A 296 -4.66 -14.97 -13.10
N PHE A 297 -3.86 -16.05 -12.96
CA PHE A 297 -4.26 -17.36 -13.45
C PHE A 297 -5.40 -17.99 -12.64
N GLY A 298 -5.51 -17.66 -11.35
CA GLY A 298 -6.61 -18.10 -10.50
C GLY A 298 -7.95 -17.53 -11.00
N ILE A 299 -7.98 -16.22 -11.27
CA ILE A 299 -9.17 -15.54 -11.82
C ILE A 299 -9.50 -16.06 -13.22
N LEU A 300 -8.50 -16.23 -14.09
CA LEU A 300 -8.70 -16.85 -15.40
C LEU A 300 -9.37 -18.22 -15.29
N GLY A 301 -8.95 -19.05 -14.33
CA GLY A 301 -9.47 -20.40 -14.13
C GLY A 301 -10.92 -20.47 -13.69
N ILE A 302 -11.41 -19.48 -12.91
CA ILE A 302 -12.74 -19.54 -12.28
C ILE A 302 -13.80 -18.61 -12.90
N SER A 303 -13.38 -17.53 -13.54
CA SER A 303 -14.19 -16.37 -13.95
C SER A 303 -15.50 -16.70 -14.68
N LEU A 304 -15.48 -17.57 -15.69
CA LEU A 304 -16.64 -17.87 -16.55
C LEU A 304 -17.85 -18.40 -15.77
N LYS A 305 -17.65 -19.34 -14.83
CA LYS A 305 -18.73 -19.85 -13.98
C LYS A 305 -18.88 -19.06 -12.69
N PHE A 306 -17.82 -18.40 -12.21
CA PHE A 306 -17.87 -17.56 -11.01
C PHE A 306 -18.84 -16.39 -11.19
N ALA A 307 -18.75 -15.65 -12.29
CA ALA A 307 -19.58 -14.46 -12.51
C ALA A 307 -21.10 -14.73 -12.46
N PRO A 308 -21.67 -15.67 -13.25
CA PRO A 308 -23.10 -15.96 -13.18
C PRO A 308 -23.51 -16.64 -11.87
N PHE A 309 -22.60 -17.40 -11.23
CA PHE A 309 -22.84 -17.95 -9.90
C PHE A 309 -22.93 -16.84 -8.85
N PHE A 310 -22.03 -15.86 -8.89
CA PHE A 310 -21.86 -14.84 -7.87
C PHE A 310 -22.84 -13.67 -8.03
N PHE A 311 -22.99 -13.12 -9.24
CA PHE A 311 -23.83 -11.96 -9.52
C PHE A 311 -25.24 -12.32 -10.00
N GLY A 312 -25.44 -13.55 -10.49
CA GLY A 312 -26.70 -14.02 -11.08
C GLY A 312 -26.57 -14.28 -12.59
N LYS A 313 -27.50 -15.06 -13.15
CA LYS A 313 -27.42 -15.58 -14.52
C LYS A 313 -27.26 -14.51 -15.60
N SER A 314 -27.84 -13.32 -15.41
CA SER A 314 -27.75 -12.20 -16.37
C SER A 314 -26.35 -11.58 -16.47
N PHE A 315 -25.39 -11.98 -15.62
CA PHE A 315 -24.03 -11.45 -15.58
C PHE A 315 -23.00 -12.41 -16.18
N GLU A 316 -23.40 -13.32 -17.07
CA GLU A 316 -22.48 -14.25 -17.75
C GLU A 316 -21.32 -13.51 -18.45
N MET A 317 -21.61 -12.39 -19.11
CA MET A 317 -20.61 -11.57 -19.79
C MET A 317 -19.54 -11.00 -18.85
N VAL A 318 -19.84 -10.82 -17.55
CA VAL A 318 -18.84 -10.38 -16.55
C VAL A 318 -17.69 -11.38 -16.45
N GLY A 319 -17.97 -12.68 -16.58
CA GLY A 319 -16.92 -13.70 -16.52
C GLY A 319 -15.91 -13.53 -17.66
N LEU A 320 -16.40 -13.26 -18.88
CA LEU A 320 -15.55 -13.01 -20.04
C LEU A 320 -14.77 -11.69 -19.90
N ILE A 321 -15.41 -10.63 -19.43
CA ILE A 321 -14.73 -9.34 -19.18
C ILE A 321 -13.62 -9.53 -18.14
N MET A 322 -13.88 -10.26 -17.05
CA MET A 322 -12.87 -10.56 -16.03
C MET A 322 -11.66 -11.30 -16.62
N MET A 323 -11.86 -12.24 -17.53
CA MET A 323 -10.73 -12.93 -18.19
C MET A 323 -9.86 -11.98 -19.00
N ILE A 324 -10.51 -11.10 -19.78
CA ILE A 324 -9.80 -10.15 -20.66
C ILE A 324 -9.12 -9.06 -19.83
N GLU A 325 -9.73 -8.65 -18.72
CA GLU A 325 -9.20 -7.62 -17.81
C GLU A 325 -8.08 -8.13 -16.89
N ALA A 326 -8.06 -9.43 -16.60
CA ALA A 326 -7.11 -10.06 -15.67
C ALA A 326 -5.62 -9.70 -15.88
N PRO A 327 -5.07 -9.50 -17.10
CA PRO A 327 -3.67 -9.13 -17.29
C PRO A 327 -3.25 -7.84 -16.55
N ILE A 328 -4.20 -6.95 -16.25
CA ILE A 328 -3.98 -5.74 -15.44
C ILE A 328 -3.45 -6.09 -14.04
N ILE A 329 -3.79 -7.27 -13.51
CA ILE A 329 -3.29 -7.79 -12.23
C ILE A 329 -1.77 -7.94 -12.23
N ILE A 330 -1.14 -8.11 -13.39
CA ILE A 330 0.31 -8.14 -13.54
C ILE A 330 0.85 -6.72 -13.75
N PHE A 331 0.23 -5.95 -14.65
CA PHE A 331 0.78 -4.64 -15.05
C PHE A 331 0.67 -3.57 -13.96
N ILE A 332 -0.45 -3.46 -13.25
CA ILE A 332 -0.61 -2.42 -12.21
C ILE A 332 0.43 -2.59 -11.10
N PRO A 333 0.67 -3.78 -10.52
CA PRO A 333 1.71 -3.97 -9.53
C PRO A 333 3.11 -3.66 -10.04
N MET A 334 3.45 -4.03 -11.28
CA MET A 334 4.73 -3.65 -11.89
C MET A 334 4.87 -2.12 -12.01
N SER A 335 3.85 -1.44 -12.53
CA SER A 335 3.78 0.03 -12.58
C SER A 335 3.90 0.66 -11.18
N ASN A 336 3.27 0.07 -10.17
CA ASN A 336 3.39 0.56 -8.79
C ASN A 336 4.83 0.41 -8.25
N VAL A 337 5.54 -0.67 -8.57
CA VAL A 337 6.95 -0.85 -8.18
C VAL A 337 7.83 0.19 -8.88
N PHE A 338 7.68 0.37 -10.19
CA PHE A 338 8.52 1.29 -10.96
C PHE A 338 8.18 2.76 -10.67
N GLY A 339 6.91 3.12 -10.77
CA GLY A 339 6.41 4.48 -10.53
C GLY A 339 6.46 4.86 -9.06
N THR A 340 5.63 4.21 -8.25
CA THR A 340 5.34 4.65 -6.89
C THR A 340 6.46 4.32 -5.91
N GLN A 341 7.13 3.17 -6.06
CA GLN A 341 8.18 2.75 -5.10
C GLN A 341 9.60 3.17 -5.51
N TYR A 342 9.85 3.45 -6.80
CA TYR A 342 11.17 3.86 -7.27
C TYR A 342 11.21 5.31 -7.80
N LEU A 343 10.44 5.65 -8.85
CA LEU A 343 10.51 6.98 -9.47
C LEU A 343 10.10 8.10 -8.49
N LEU A 344 9.04 7.90 -7.70
CA LEU A 344 8.55 8.91 -6.75
C LEU A 344 9.55 9.21 -5.62
N PRO A 345 10.07 8.23 -4.84
CA PRO A 345 11.06 8.49 -3.78
C PRO A 345 12.35 9.15 -4.27
N LEU A 346 12.77 8.84 -5.50
CA LEU A 346 13.95 9.44 -6.15
C LEU A 346 13.65 10.83 -6.77
N ASN A 347 12.48 11.41 -6.49
CA ASN A 347 12.02 12.70 -7.01
C ASN A 347 11.99 12.79 -8.56
N ARG A 348 11.83 11.66 -9.24
CA ARG A 348 11.74 11.57 -10.71
C ARG A 348 10.28 11.71 -11.16
N MET A 349 9.68 12.86 -10.84
CA MET A 349 8.26 13.14 -11.10
C MET A 349 7.91 13.17 -12.60
N LYS A 350 8.80 13.70 -13.45
CA LYS A 350 8.55 13.83 -14.90
C LYS A 350 8.21 12.50 -15.60
N PRO A 351 9.05 11.44 -15.52
CA PRO A 351 8.73 10.17 -16.15
C PRO A 351 7.47 9.52 -15.56
N TYR A 352 7.25 9.63 -14.26
CA TYR A 352 6.04 9.12 -13.62
C TYR A 352 4.78 9.82 -14.17
N THR A 353 4.71 11.15 -14.11
CA THR A 353 3.56 11.91 -14.59
C THR A 353 3.32 11.70 -16.08
N PHE A 354 4.38 11.73 -16.90
CA PHE A 354 4.24 11.47 -18.33
C PHE A 354 3.66 10.08 -18.61
N SER A 355 4.14 9.04 -17.91
CA SER A 355 3.64 7.67 -18.10
C SER A 355 2.14 7.55 -17.85
N VAL A 356 1.65 8.15 -16.76
CA VAL A 356 0.25 8.05 -16.32
C VAL A 356 -0.65 8.88 -17.23
N THR A 357 -0.22 10.10 -17.58
CA THR A 357 -0.94 10.96 -18.51
C THR A 357 -1.01 10.34 -19.91
N PHE A 358 0.10 9.76 -20.39
CA PHE A 358 0.14 9.05 -21.66
C PHE A 358 -0.81 7.84 -21.65
N GLY A 359 -0.79 7.02 -20.60
CA GLY A 359 -1.71 5.90 -20.43
C GLY A 359 -3.18 6.31 -20.45
N ALA A 360 -3.53 7.41 -19.77
CA ALA A 360 -4.89 7.94 -19.74
C ALA A 360 -5.34 8.44 -21.13
N ILE A 361 -4.49 9.18 -21.84
CA ILE A 361 -4.79 9.65 -23.20
C ILE A 361 -4.93 8.46 -24.14
N LEU A 362 -3.99 7.51 -24.09
CA LEU A 362 -4.03 6.30 -24.90
C LEU A 362 -5.31 5.50 -24.64
N ASN A 363 -5.74 5.40 -23.38
CA ASN A 363 -6.96 4.69 -23.02
C ASN A 363 -8.19 5.30 -23.71
N ILE A 364 -8.34 6.63 -23.63
CA ILE A 364 -9.45 7.33 -24.27
C ILE A 364 -9.40 7.16 -25.80
N VAL A 365 -8.22 7.31 -26.41
CA VAL A 365 -8.05 7.16 -27.86
C VAL A 365 -8.40 5.73 -28.32
N VAL A 366 -7.88 4.71 -27.63
CA VAL A 366 -8.17 3.32 -27.98
C VAL A 366 -9.64 2.99 -27.70
N ASN A 367 -10.24 3.51 -26.63
CA ASN A 367 -11.67 3.36 -26.36
C ASN A 367 -12.53 3.94 -27.50
N LEU A 368 -12.21 5.14 -27.98
CA LEU A 368 -12.94 5.77 -29.09
C LEU A 368 -12.91 4.92 -30.36
N ALA A 369 -11.83 4.17 -30.60
CA ALA A 369 -11.71 3.27 -31.74
C ALA A 369 -12.32 1.88 -31.48
N PHE A 370 -12.12 1.30 -30.30
CA PHE A 370 -12.44 -0.11 -30.02
C PHE A 370 -13.86 -0.30 -29.51
N ILE A 371 -14.45 0.64 -28.77
CA ILE A 371 -15.82 0.49 -28.26
C ILE A 371 -16.85 0.40 -29.41
N PRO A 372 -16.78 1.24 -30.47
CA PRO A 372 -17.71 1.10 -31.59
C PRO A 372 -17.60 -0.25 -32.33
N LEU A 373 -16.40 -0.86 -32.34
CA LEU A 373 -16.13 -2.10 -33.09
C LEU A 373 -16.40 -3.37 -32.26
N PHE A 374 -16.08 -3.34 -30.97
CA PHE A 374 -16.06 -4.51 -30.08
C PHE A 374 -16.87 -4.32 -28.80
N GLY A 375 -17.56 -3.19 -28.63
CA GLY A 375 -18.31 -2.86 -27.42
C GLY A 375 -17.46 -2.86 -26.16
N VAL A 376 -18.01 -3.39 -25.07
CA VAL A 376 -17.33 -3.54 -23.78
C VAL A 376 -16.04 -4.33 -23.83
N ILE A 377 -15.95 -5.34 -24.71
CA ILE A 377 -14.71 -6.11 -24.91
C ILE A 377 -13.60 -5.19 -25.41
N GLY A 378 -13.95 -4.26 -26.31
CA GLY A 378 -13.06 -3.22 -26.80
C GLY A 378 -12.54 -2.31 -25.69
N ALA A 379 -13.42 -1.87 -24.79
CA ALA A 379 -13.02 -1.05 -23.64
C ALA A 379 -12.09 -1.79 -22.66
N THR A 380 -12.37 -3.06 -22.42
CA THR A 380 -11.54 -3.90 -21.57
C THR A 380 -10.15 -4.09 -22.18
N ALA A 381 -10.07 -4.40 -23.48
CA ALA A 381 -8.81 -4.47 -24.20
C ALA A 381 -8.04 -3.13 -24.18
N ALA A 382 -8.73 -2.01 -24.39
CA ALA A 382 -8.14 -0.68 -24.29
C ALA A 382 -7.51 -0.41 -22.91
N THR A 383 -8.16 -0.88 -21.84
CA THR A 383 -7.65 -0.74 -20.48
C THR A 383 -6.37 -1.55 -20.28
N VAL A 384 -6.34 -2.81 -20.73
CA VAL A 384 -5.16 -3.67 -20.67
C VAL A 384 -3.99 -3.08 -21.46
N ILE A 385 -4.26 -2.59 -22.68
CA ILE A 385 -3.24 -1.95 -23.55
C ILE A 385 -2.66 -0.72 -22.88
N SER A 386 -3.49 0.12 -22.27
CA SER A 386 -3.03 1.32 -21.55
C SER A 386 -2.17 0.99 -20.35
N GLU A 387 -2.56 0.01 -19.53
CA GLU A 387 -1.77 -0.41 -18.37
C GLU A 387 -0.44 -1.02 -18.78
N PHE A 388 -0.43 -1.80 -19.85
CA PHE A 388 0.81 -2.29 -20.45
C PHE A 388 1.71 -1.13 -20.91
N ALA A 389 1.16 -0.13 -21.60
CA ALA A 389 1.91 1.02 -22.09
C ALA A 389 2.51 1.86 -20.95
N VAL A 390 1.77 2.07 -19.85
CA VAL A 390 2.26 2.74 -18.64
C VAL A 390 3.44 1.97 -18.06
N THR A 391 3.28 0.68 -17.81
CA THR A 391 4.33 -0.18 -17.25
C THR A 391 5.56 -0.25 -18.13
N ALA A 392 5.37 -0.38 -19.45
CA ALA A 392 6.46 -0.42 -20.42
C ALA A 392 7.25 0.89 -20.44
N TYR A 393 6.57 2.04 -20.42
CA TYR A 393 7.22 3.35 -20.38
C TYR A 393 7.98 3.56 -19.06
N GLN A 394 7.39 3.19 -17.93
CA GLN A 394 8.07 3.30 -16.64
C GLN A 394 9.30 2.40 -16.56
N TYR A 395 9.20 1.15 -17.01
CA TYR A 395 10.36 0.27 -17.12
C TYR A 395 11.44 0.87 -18.03
N PHE A 396 11.05 1.36 -19.21
CA PHE A 396 11.97 2.04 -20.12
C PHE A 396 12.70 3.20 -19.43
N SER A 397 12.01 3.97 -18.58
CA SER A 397 12.59 5.09 -17.83
C SER A 397 13.64 4.68 -16.79
N ILE A 398 13.65 3.43 -16.33
CA ILE A 398 14.54 2.90 -15.28
C ILE A 398 15.52 1.81 -15.80
N ARG A 399 15.49 1.52 -17.10
CA ARG A 399 16.25 0.43 -17.72
C ARG A 399 17.78 0.54 -17.59
N LYS A 400 18.27 1.74 -17.26
CA LYS A 400 19.71 1.99 -17.05
C LYS A 400 20.15 1.52 -15.67
N GLU A 401 19.26 1.56 -14.70
CA GLU A 401 19.50 1.15 -13.32
C GLU A 401 19.14 -0.32 -13.05
N PHE A 402 18.18 -0.86 -13.80
CA PHE A 402 17.74 -2.25 -13.69
C PHE A 402 17.86 -2.95 -15.04
N SER A 403 18.70 -3.98 -15.10
CA SER A 403 18.80 -4.80 -16.30
C SER A 403 17.52 -5.61 -16.50
N PHE A 404 17.21 -5.95 -17.75
CA PHE A 404 16.04 -6.78 -18.06
C PHE A 404 16.12 -8.14 -17.34
N SER A 405 17.32 -8.73 -17.26
CA SER A 405 17.53 -10.01 -16.60
C SER A 405 17.25 -9.97 -15.10
N ASP A 406 17.59 -8.86 -14.42
CA ASP A 406 17.38 -8.72 -12.97
C ASP A 406 15.89 -8.81 -12.59
N LEU A 407 15.04 -8.19 -13.39
CA LEU A 407 13.59 -8.12 -13.13
C LEU A 407 12.85 -9.26 -13.80
N PHE A 408 13.05 -9.46 -15.10
CA PHE A 408 12.22 -10.35 -15.92
C PHE A 408 12.76 -11.79 -16.03
N GLY A 409 14.02 -12.03 -15.68
CA GLY A 409 14.67 -13.34 -15.83
C GLY A 409 14.03 -14.48 -15.03
N GLY A 410 13.34 -14.16 -13.93
CA GLY A 410 12.61 -15.13 -13.10
C GLY A 410 11.14 -15.35 -13.47
N LEU A 411 10.55 -14.50 -14.32
CA LEU A 411 9.09 -14.46 -14.50
C LEU A 411 8.53 -15.69 -15.20
N TRP A 412 9.30 -16.33 -16.09
CA TRP A 412 8.86 -17.56 -16.76
C TRP A 412 8.50 -18.66 -15.77
N LYS A 413 9.17 -18.72 -14.60
CA LYS A 413 8.84 -19.68 -13.56
C LYS A 413 7.47 -19.42 -12.95
N TYR A 414 7.14 -18.14 -12.68
CA TYR A 414 5.81 -17.76 -12.19
C TYR A 414 4.73 -18.02 -13.24
N PHE A 415 5.05 -17.78 -14.51
CA PHE A 415 4.16 -18.08 -15.63
C PHE A 415 3.85 -19.58 -15.71
N ILE A 416 4.87 -20.45 -15.65
CA ILE A 416 4.67 -21.91 -15.67
C ILE A 416 3.87 -22.37 -14.44
N SER A 417 4.23 -21.93 -13.22
CA SER A 417 3.48 -22.25 -12.00
C SER A 417 2.00 -21.84 -12.12
N GLY A 418 1.75 -20.66 -12.67
CA GLY A 418 0.41 -20.14 -12.88
C GLY A 418 -0.36 -20.88 -13.97
N LEU A 419 0.30 -21.24 -15.07
CA LEU A 419 -0.28 -22.00 -16.16
C LEU A 419 -0.70 -23.41 -15.71
N LEU A 420 0.16 -24.10 -14.94
CA LEU A 420 -0.17 -25.40 -14.34
C LEU A 420 -1.40 -25.32 -13.45
N MET A 421 -1.44 -24.30 -12.58
CA MET A 421 -2.60 -24.02 -11.75
C MET A 421 -3.85 -23.73 -12.60
N PHE A 422 -3.75 -22.89 -13.63
CA PHE A 422 -4.86 -22.55 -14.52
C PHE A 422 -5.43 -23.79 -15.20
N VAL A 423 -4.60 -24.67 -15.78
CA VAL A 423 -5.07 -25.87 -16.46
C VAL A 423 -5.92 -26.74 -15.53
N VAL A 424 -5.44 -26.98 -14.30
CA VAL A 424 -6.17 -27.81 -13.32
C VAL A 424 -7.44 -27.13 -12.84
N VAL A 425 -7.35 -25.86 -12.43
CA VAL A 425 -8.49 -25.10 -11.91
C VAL A 425 -9.56 -24.90 -12.98
N PHE A 426 -9.17 -24.59 -14.22
CA PHE A 426 -10.08 -24.43 -15.34
C PHE A 426 -10.75 -25.77 -15.71
N TRP A 427 -10.00 -26.87 -15.72
CA TRP A 427 -10.58 -28.20 -15.91
C TRP A 427 -11.60 -28.56 -14.82
N MET A 428 -11.28 -28.30 -13.55
CA MET A 428 -12.24 -28.45 -12.43
C MET A 428 -13.44 -27.53 -12.60
N ASN A 429 -13.23 -26.31 -13.10
CA ASN A 429 -14.30 -25.34 -13.35
C ASN A 429 -15.25 -25.87 -14.41
N GLN A 430 -14.76 -26.39 -15.53
CA GLN A 430 -15.60 -26.92 -16.60
C GLN A 430 -16.31 -28.22 -16.20
N SER A 431 -15.64 -29.12 -15.48
CA SER A 431 -16.15 -30.45 -15.14
C SER A 431 -17.28 -30.45 -14.11
N PHE A 432 -17.31 -29.47 -13.20
CA PHE A 432 -18.27 -29.44 -12.08
C PHE A 432 -19.24 -28.25 -12.17
N LYS A 433 -20.41 -28.39 -11.54
CA LYS A 433 -21.32 -27.25 -11.32
C LYS A 433 -20.74 -26.33 -10.24
N MET A 434 -20.86 -25.03 -10.45
CA MET A 434 -20.35 -24.05 -9.49
C MET A 434 -21.23 -24.00 -8.24
N THR A 435 -20.64 -24.30 -7.10
CA THR A 435 -21.22 -24.15 -5.75
C THR A 435 -20.18 -23.47 -4.86
N MET A 436 -20.59 -22.99 -3.68
CA MET A 436 -19.64 -22.36 -2.74
C MET A 436 -18.52 -23.33 -2.32
N ILE A 437 -18.86 -24.60 -2.10
CA ILE A 437 -17.89 -25.66 -1.77
C ILE A 437 -16.92 -25.87 -2.94
N GLN A 438 -17.43 -25.95 -4.16
CA GLN A 438 -16.59 -26.14 -5.35
C GLN A 438 -15.66 -24.94 -5.60
N LEU A 439 -16.15 -23.72 -5.36
CA LEU A 439 -15.33 -22.51 -5.44
C LEU A 439 -14.20 -22.52 -4.42
N ILE A 440 -14.50 -22.83 -3.16
CA ILE A 440 -13.48 -22.94 -2.09
C ILE A 440 -12.46 -24.03 -2.46
N LEU A 441 -12.92 -25.19 -2.93
CA LEU A 441 -12.05 -26.28 -3.36
C LEU A 441 -11.13 -25.86 -4.52
N GLN A 442 -11.66 -25.19 -5.55
CA GLN A 442 -10.86 -24.66 -6.67
C GLN A 442 -9.80 -23.67 -6.20
N ILE A 443 -10.14 -22.78 -5.26
CA ILE A 443 -9.19 -21.82 -4.70
C ILE A 443 -8.09 -22.54 -3.91
N VAL A 444 -8.45 -23.47 -3.02
CA VAL A 444 -7.49 -24.22 -2.19
C VAL A 444 -6.56 -25.07 -3.07
N VAL A 445 -7.12 -25.85 -4.00
CA VAL A 445 -6.34 -26.67 -4.94
C VAL A 445 -5.44 -25.79 -5.79
N GLY A 446 -5.94 -24.65 -6.28
CA GLY A 446 -5.15 -23.71 -7.06
C GLY A 446 -3.96 -23.15 -6.27
N ILE A 447 -4.19 -22.69 -5.04
CA ILE A 447 -3.14 -22.19 -4.14
C ILE A 447 -2.09 -23.28 -3.88
N LEU A 448 -2.51 -24.52 -3.60
CA LEU A 448 -1.59 -25.63 -3.35
C LEU A 448 -0.71 -25.93 -4.57
N ILE A 449 -1.31 -26.04 -5.77
CA ILE A 449 -0.56 -26.28 -7.01
C ILE A 449 0.42 -25.15 -7.28
N TYR A 450 -0.01 -23.90 -7.08
CA TYR A 450 0.85 -22.74 -7.29
C TYR A 450 2.04 -22.75 -6.32
N ILE A 451 1.80 -22.99 -5.03
CA ILE A 451 2.86 -23.06 -4.01
C ILE A 451 3.82 -24.21 -4.33
N LEU A 452 3.31 -25.42 -4.60
CA LEU A 452 4.14 -26.58 -4.94
C LEU A 452 4.99 -26.32 -6.19
N SER A 453 4.42 -25.74 -7.23
CA SER A 453 5.15 -25.38 -8.45
C SER A 453 6.24 -24.34 -8.19
N ASN A 454 5.97 -23.35 -7.32
CA ASN A 454 6.97 -22.36 -6.90
C ASN A 454 8.13 -22.98 -6.11
N ILE A 455 7.85 -23.96 -5.25
CA ILE A 455 8.86 -24.74 -4.53
C ILE A 455 9.72 -25.52 -5.52
N LEU A 456 9.09 -26.29 -6.42
CA LEU A 456 9.77 -27.14 -7.40
C LEU A 456 10.67 -26.34 -8.35
N LEU A 457 10.16 -25.21 -8.86
CA LEU A 457 10.91 -24.35 -9.77
C LEU A 457 11.94 -23.46 -9.05
N LYS A 458 12.01 -23.51 -7.71
CA LYS A 458 12.86 -22.67 -6.86
C LYS A 458 12.74 -21.21 -7.27
N THR A 459 11.52 -20.68 -7.21
CA THR A 459 11.26 -19.27 -7.56
C THR A 459 11.84 -18.34 -6.52
N GLN A 460 12.10 -17.08 -6.89
CA GLN A 460 12.61 -16.10 -5.92
C GLN A 460 11.61 -15.89 -4.77
N LEU A 461 10.31 -15.91 -5.06
CA LEU A 461 9.25 -15.88 -4.04
C LEU A 461 9.41 -17.01 -3.01
N TRP A 462 9.65 -18.24 -3.46
CA TRP A 462 9.90 -19.36 -2.56
C TRP A 462 11.20 -19.19 -1.77
N LEU A 463 12.31 -18.84 -2.43
CA LEU A 463 13.61 -18.67 -1.76
C LEU A 463 13.54 -17.63 -0.64
N MET A 464 12.84 -16.52 -0.88
CA MET A 464 12.60 -15.50 0.14
C MET A 464 11.71 -16.00 1.28
N ALA A 465 10.66 -16.77 0.96
CA ALA A 465 9.80 -17.37 1.97
C ALA A 465 10.55 -18.40 2.83
N SER A 466 11.39 -19.24 2.23
CA SER A 466 12.18 -20.24 2.95
C SER A 466 13.25 -19.61 3.85
N ASP A 467 13.89 -18.51 3.43
CA ASP A 467 14.85 -17.78 4.27
C ASP A 467 14.16 -17.19 5.52
N LEU A 468 12.96 -16.62 5.35
CA LEU A 468 12.16 -16.11 6.47
C LEU A 468 11.71 -17.24 7.42
N LEU A 469 11.25 -18.37 6.87
CA LEU A 469 10.85 -19.52 7.67
C LEU A 469 12.03 -20.13 8.42
N GLY A 470 13.21 -20.22 7.81
CA GLY A 470 14.44 -20.67 8.47
C GLY A 470 14.83 -19.76 9.62
N LYS A 471 14.77 -18.42 9.44
CA LYS A 471 15.01 -17.45 10.52
C LYS A 471 14.00 -17.57 11.66
N MET A 472 12.72 -17.80 11.35
CA MET A 472 11.70 -18.03 12.37
C MET A 472 11.89 -19.36 13.11
N GLN A 473 12.26 -20.42 12.40
CA GLN A 473 12.50 -21.73 12.99
C GLN A 473 13.74 -21.72 13.90
N ASN A 474 14.80 -20.99 13.51
CA ASN A 474 15.97 -20.79 14.36
C ASN A 474 15.62 -19.94 15.61
N ARG A 475 14.79 -18.91 15.47
CA ARG A 475 14.29 -18.12 16.63
C ARG A 475 13.37 -18.91 17.56
N VAL A 476 12.58 -19.86 17.04
CA VAL A 476 11.68 -20.72 17.85
C VAL A 476 12.44 -21.89 18.47
N SER A 477 13.44 -22.44 17.77
CA SER A 477 14.34 -23.48 18.28
C SER A 477 15.27 -22.97 19.39
N GLY A 478 15.58 -21.67 19.42
CA GLY A 478 16.33 -21.02 20.49
C GLY A 478 15.61 -20.95 21.85
N ASN A 479 14.35 -21.37 21.95
CA ASN A 479 13.58 -21.44 23.21
C ASN A 479 13.49 -22.85 23.83
N HIS A 480 14.24 -23.82 23.30
CA HIS A 480 14.47 -25.10 23.96
C HIS A 480 15.96 -25.32 24.18
N ILE A 481 16.47 -24.70 25.25
CA ILE A 481 17.65 -25.20 25.94
C ILE A 481 17.28 -26.59 26.48
N ARG A 482 17.51 -27.62 25.66
CA ARG A 482 17.78 -28.95 26.15
C ARG A 482 19.29 -29.01 26.36
N ILE A 483 19.67 -29.04 27.63
CA ILE A 483 21.02 -29.42 28.06
C ILE A 483 21.15 -30.91 27.69
N ASP A 484 21.62 -31.20 26.48
CA ASP A 484 22.18 -32.51 26.13
C ASP A 484 23.70 -32.37 26.25
N GLN A 485 24.28 -33.15 27.15
CA GLN A 485 25.60 -32.93 27.72
C GLN A 485 26.78 -33.43 26.87
N ASP A 486 26.57 -33.85 25.62
CA ASP A 486 27.61 -34.60 24.87
C ASP A 486 27.73 -34.26 23.37
N GLN A 487 27.52 -33.00 22.95
CA GLN A 487 27.99 -32.54 21.63
C GLN A 487 28.50 -31.08 21.72
N GLU A 488 29.81 -30.91 21.73
CA GLU A 488 30.50 -29.65 21.43
C GLU A 488 30.16 -29.21 20.00
N ILE A 489 29.08 -28.45 19.84
CA ILE A 489 28.97 -27.48 18.75
C ILE A 489 29.69 -26.25 19.29
N LEU A 490 30.91 -26.00 18.80
CA LEU A 490 31.63 -24.75 19.05
C LEU A 490 30.76 -23.59 18.56
N GLU A 491 30.00 -22.95 19.47
CA GLU A 491 29.38 -21.65 19.23
C GLU A 491 30.49 -20.68 18.85
N HIS A 492 30.31 -19.96 17.74
CA HIS A 492 31.34 -19.04 17.28
C HIS A 492 31.44 -17.92 18.33
N PRO A 493 32.65 -17.48 18.75
CA PRO A 493 32.79 -16.48 19.82
C PRO A 493 31.94 -15.21 19.59
N LEU A 494 31.77 -14.81 18.33
CA LEU A 494 30.95 -13.66 17.93
C LEU A 494 29.44 -13.79 18.22
N ASP A 495 28.90 -15.01 18.33
CA ASP A 495 27.47 -15.22 18.59
C ASP A 495 27.09 -14.71 20.00
N THR A 496 28.05 -14.74 20.94
CA THR A 496 27.88 -14.17 22.29
C THR A 496 27.85 -12.64 22.29
N ILE A 497 28.52 -12.00 21.32
CA ILE A 497 28.51 -10.54 21.14
C ILE A 497 27.18 -10.07 20.54
N GLU A 498 26.68 -10.79 19.54
CA GLU A 498 25.35 -10.52 18.96
C GLU A 498 24.27 -10.60 20.05
N ALA A 499 24.29 -11.65 20.86
CA ALA A 499 23.39 -11.80 22.00
C ALA A 499 23.53 -10.66 23.05
N SER A 500 24.74 -10.12 23.24
CA SER A 500 24.98 -8.99 24.14
C SER A 500 24.45 -7.67 23.57
N ILE A 501 24.46 -7.50 22.24
CA ILE A 501 23.86 -6.34 21.55
C ILE A 501 22.34 -6.40 21.58
N ASP A 502 21.75 -7.59 21.40
CA ASP A 502 20.31 -7.80 21.53
C ASP A 502 19.79 -7.38 22.92
N GLN A 503 20.60 -7.52 23.98
CA GLN A 503 20.24 -7.03 25.31
C GLN A 503 20.15 -5.50 25.38
N PHE A 504 20.97 -4.78 24.62
CA PHE A 504 20.82 -3.33 24.48
C PHE A 504 19.55 -2.97 23.72
N ASP A 505 19.21 -3.70 22.66
CA ASP A 505 17.96 -3.50 21.93
C ASP A 505 16.73 -3.68 22.83
N ILE A 506 16.73 -4.71 23.68
CA ILE A 506 15.66 -4.92 24.67
C ILE A 506 15.61 -3.76 25.67
N LEU A 507 16.78 -3.35 26.20
CA LEU A 507 16.89 -2.23 27.14
C LEU A 507 16.33 -0.93 26.52
N PHE A 508 16.67 -0.64 25.26
CA PHE A 508 16.23 0.57 24.56
C PHE A 508 14.78 0.47 24.06
N GLN A 509 14.24 -0.72 23.82
CA GLN A 509 12.79 -0.91 23.64
C GLN A 509 12.03 -0.59 24.92
N GLU A 510 12.52 -0.99 26.10
CA GLU A 510 11.89 -0.59 27.36
C GLU A 510 11.93 0.93 27.58
N VAL A 511 12.98 1.60 27.11
CA VAL A 511 13.10 3.08 27.15
C VAL A 511 12.04 3.74 26.25
N ASP A 512 11.80 3.18 25.06
CA ASP A 512 10.76 3.66 24.15
C ASP A 512 9.34 3.49 24.72
N GLU A 513 9.16 2.56 25.67
CA GLU A 513 7.90 2.36 26.37
C GLU A 513 7.74 3.20 27.65
N LYS A 514 8.82 3.41 28.41
CA LYS A 514 8.78 4.04 29.76
C LYS A 514 9.31 5.47 29.79
N GLU A 515 9.85 5.99 28.69
CA GLU A 515 10.50 7.31 28.54
C GLU A 515 11.60 7.60 29.59
N ARG A 516 12.18 6.55 30.20
CA ARG A 516 13.27 6.64 31.18
C ARG A 516 14.20 5.43 31.07
N LEU A 517 15.49 5.69 31.00
CA LEU A 517 16.53 4.65 31.11
C LEU A 517 16.91 4.40 32.57
N SER A 518 16.86 3.14 33.02
CA SER A 518 17.40 2.75 34.32
C SER A 518 18.93 2.76 34.26
N HIS A 519 19.56 3.66 34.99
CA HIS A 519 21.03 3.79 35.03
C HIS A 519 21.71 2.50 35.50
N ALA A 520 21.13 1.80 36.48
CA ALA A 520 21.66 0.53 36.98
C ALA A 520 21.60 -0.59 35.93
N ASN A 521 20.49 -0.70 35.19
CA ASN A 521 20.35 -1.72 34.15
C ASN A 521 21.30 -1.42 32.99
N PHE A 522 21.39 -0.15 32.59
CA PHE A 522 22.31 0.28 31.53
C PHE A 522 23.76 -0.05 31.85
N LEU A 523 24.24 0.28 33.06
CA LEU A 523 25.60 -0.08 33.49
C LEU A 523 25.81 -1.59 33.56
N THR A 524 24.79 -2.35 33.97
CA THR A 524 24.87 -3.82 34.01
C THR A 524 25.02 -4.41 32.60
N THR A 525 24.21 -3.95 31.65
CA THR A 525 24.30 -4.37 30.24
C THR A 525 25.65 -3.96 29.62
N LEU A 526 26.14 -2.76 29.95
CA LEU A 526 27.44 -2.28 29.48
C LEU A 526 28.61 -3.11 30.02
N ASN A 527 28.62 -3.42 31.31
CA ASN A 527 29.66 -4.26 31.91
C ASN A 527 29.62 -5.69 31.36
N ASN A 528 28.43 -6.24 31.11
CA ASN A 528 28.29 -7.56 30.50
C ASN A 528 28.87 -7.56 29.08
N PHE A 529 28.52 -6.54 28.28
CA PHE A 529 29.07 -6.38 26.93
C PHE A 529 30.59 -6.21 26.94
N GLU A 530 31.16 -5.41 27.84
CA GLU A 530 32.61 -5.25 27.97
C GLU A 530 33.30 -6.59 28.27
N ASN A 531 32.74 -7.39 29.20
CA ASN A 531 33.28 -8.70 29.54
C ASN A 531 33.20 -9.68 28.36
N THR A 532 32.07 -9.70 27.65
CA THR A 532 31.91 -10.52 26.44
C THR A 532 32.91 -10.10 25.37
N LEU A 533 33.05 -8.78 25.14
CA LEU A 533 33.98 -8.23 24.16
C LEU A 533 35.41 -8.66 24.47
N LYS A 534 35.87 -8.53 25.73
CA LYS A 534 37.19 -9.00 26.17
C LYS A 534 37.38 -10.49 25.92
N ASN A 535 36.41 -11.32 26.31
CA ASN A 535 36.52 -12.77 26.14
C ASN A 535 36.64 -13.18 24.66
N VAL A 536 35.96 -12.48 23.77
CA VAL A 536 36.01 -12.77 22.34
C VAL A 536 37.28 -12.22 21.70
N THR A 537 37.67 -10.97 21.98
CA THR A 537 38.88 -10.36 21.40
C THR A 537 40.18 -11.05 21.80
N PHE A 538 40.18 -11.78 22.92
CA PHE A 538 41.33 -12.58 23.37
C PHE A 538 41.27 -14.06 22.97
N ASN A 539 40.30 -14.48 22.17
CA ASN A 539 40.23 -15.83 21.61
C ASN A 539 41.29 -16.03 20.51
N ASP A 540 42.01 -17.16 20.54
CA ASP A 540 43.11 -17.46 19.61
C ASP A 540 42.65 -17.78 18.17
N ASP A 541 41.35 -18.04 17.97
CA ASP A 541 40.77 -18.43 16.68
C ASP A 541 40.18 -17.27 15.85
N LEU A 542 40.30 -16.03 16.32
CA LEU A 542 39.79 -14.85 15.60
C LEU A 542 40.50 -14.65 14.25
N ASN A 543 39.72 -14.61 13.16
CA ASN A 543 40.22 -14.30 11.83
C ASN A 543 39.80 -12.90 11.35
N LYS A 544 40.33 -12.47 10.20
CA LYS A 544 40.05 -11.16 9.59
C LYS A 544 38.56 -10.87 9.35
N ASN A 545 37.77 -11.88 8.96
CA ASN A 545 36.33 -11.69 8.74
C ASN A 545 35.58 -11.48 10.06
N ASP A 546 36.09 -12.05 11.14
CA ASP A 546 35.50 -11.89 12.47
C ASP A 546 35.72 -10.48 13.01
N ILE A 547 36.86 -9.86 12.69
CA ILE A 547 37.13 -8.46 13.02
C ILE A 547 36.18 -7.51 12.28
N ILE A 548 35.90 -7.78 11.01
CA ILE A 548 34.94 -6.99 10.23
C ILE A 548 33.54 -7.10 10.81
N ARG A 549 33.11 -8.32 11.18
CA ARG A 549 31.84 -8.52 11.87
C ARG A 549 31.80 -7.81 13.22
N LEU A 550 32.90 -7.88 13.99
CA LEU A 550 32.99 -7.21 15.27
C LEU A 550 32.94 -5.67 15.12
N SER A 551 33.53 -5.11 14.06
CA SER A 551 33.43 -3.68 13.78
C SER A 551 32.01 -3.27 13.41
N ASP A 552 31.28 -4.09 12.63
CA ASP A 552 29.88 -3.84 12.30
C ASP A 552 29.00 -3.81 13.57
N PHE A 553 29.21 -4.76 14.47
CA PHE A 553 28.53 -4.85 15.76
C PHE A 553 28.80 -3.63 16.66
N ILE A 554 30.05 -3.19 16.76
CA ILE A 554 30.41 -2.01 17.56
C ILE A 554 29.87 -0.72 16.92
N ALA A 555 29.81 -0.64 15.59
CA ALA A 555 29.21 0.47 14.87
C ALA A 555 27.70 0.58 15.13
N GLU A 556 26.99 -0.55 15.12
CA GLU A 556 25.58 -0.61 15.47
C GLU A 556 25.32 -0.13 16.90
N LEU A 557 26.14 -0.58 17.86
CA LEU A 557 26.07 -0.12 19.25
C LEU A 557 26.32 1.40 19.36
N SER A 558 27.31 1.94 18.64
CA SER A 558 27.59 3.38 18.65
C SER A 558 26.40 4.20 18.14
N ILE A 559 25.78 3.77 17.04
CA ILE A 559 24.59 4.42 16.47
C ILE A 559 23.43 4.38 17.46
N MET A 560 23.22 3.22 18.11
CA MET A 560 22.18 3.00 19.10
C MET A 560 22.35 3.96 20.28
N MET A 561 23.56 4.05 20.84
CA MET A 561 23.91 4.96 21.94
C MET A 561 23.72 6.43 21.56
N SER A 562 24.17 6.84 20.36
CA SER A 562 24.03 8.21 19.88
C SER A 562 22.58 8.64 19.69
N LYS A 563 21.71 7.75 19.21
CA LYS A 563 20.28 8.05 18.96
C LYS A 563 19.47 8.14 20.26
N LYS A 564 19.87 7.41 21.29
CA LYS A 564 19.09 7.28 22.54
C LYS A 564 19.58 8.19 23.68
N ARG A 565 20.59 9.03 23.45
CA ARG A 565 21.12 9.98 24.45
C ARG A 565 20.07 10.92 25.05
N GLU A 566 19.06 11.32 24.29
CA GLU A 566 18.06 12.31 24.74
C GLU A 566 17.15 11.78 25.86
N TYR A 567 17.15 10.46 26.09
CA TYR A 567 16.38 9.79 27.14
C TYR A 567 17.13 9.62 28.47
N LEU A 568 18.40 10.02 28.51
CA LEU A 568 19.22 10.08 29.73
C LEU A 568 19.09 11.43 30.45
N LYS A 569 19.46 11.47 31.73
CA LYS A 569 19.58 12.75 32.47
C LYS A 569 20.64 13.62 31.77
N VAL A 570 20.39 14.93 31.70
CA VAL A 570 21.25 15.91 31.00
C VAL A 570 22.74 15.78 31.33
N GLN A 571 23.07 15.51 32.60
CA GLN A 571 24.44 15.30 33.08
C GLN A 571 25.16 14.06 32.48
N ASP A 572 24.41 13.04 32.06
CA ASP A 572 24.93 11.77 31.54
C ASP A 572 24.95 11.74 30.00
N GLN A 573 24.24 12.67 29.34
CA GLN A 573 24.12 12.72 27.87
C GLN A 573 25.46 13.01 27.19
N GLU A 574 26.25 13.91 27.76
CA GLU A 574 27.58 14.26 27.21
C GLU A 574 28.54 13.07 27.35
N GLN A 575 28.51 12.37 28.48
CA GLN A 575 29.34 11.18 28.69
C GLN A 575 28.99 10.05 27.72
N LEU A 576 27.70 9.81 27.47
CA LEU A 576 27.28 8.81 26.49
C LEU A 576 27.66 9.20 25.06
N TYR A 577 27.59 10.50 24.74
CA TYR A 577 28.01 11.00 23.43
C TYR A 577 29.51 10.81 23.22
N GLN A 578 30.34 11.14 24.22
CA GLN A 578 31.79 10.90 24.19
C GLN A 578 32.11 9.40 24.08
N PHE A 579 31.36 8.54 24.78
CA PHE A 579 31.50 7.10 24.67
C PHE A 579 31.17 6.58 23.26
N ALA A 580 30.05 7.02 22.67
CA ALA A 580 29.67 6.66 21.30
C ALA A 580 30.70 7.14 20.27
N GLN A 581 31.29 8.32 20.47
CA GLN A 581 32.41 8.79 19.65
C GLN A 581 33.65 7.91 19.80
N GLY A 582 33.97 7.48 21.02
CA GLY A 582 35.04 6.51 21.29
C GLY A 582 34.84 5.18 20.54
N LEU A 583 33.61 4.66 20.53
CA LEU A 583 33.26 3.45 19.76
C LEU A 583 33.45 3.65 18.24
N ASN A 584 33.06 4.81 17.70
CA ASN A 584 33.29 5.10 16.28
C ASN A 584 34.78 5.19 15.92
N ILE A 585 35.60 5.75 16.81
CA ILE A 585 37.06 5.75 16.63
C ILE A 585 37.57 4.32 16.63
N LEU A 586 37.12 3.47 17.56
CA LEU A 586 37.50 2.06 17.62
C LEU A 586 37.13 1.31 16.32
N VAL A 587 35.90 1.47 15.82
CA VAL A 587 35.44 0.90 14.54
C VAL A 587 36.39 1.29 13.41
N SER A 588 36.73 2.58 13.30
CA SER A 588 37.62 3.05 12.22
C SER A 588 39.01 2.42 12.29
N LYS A 589 39.54 2.16 13.50
CA LYS A 589 40.82 1.49 13.66
C LYS A 589 40.72 -0.02 13.35
N MET A 590 39.61 -0.65 13.71
CA MET A 590 39.34 -2.06 13.40
C MET A 590 39.18 -2.32 11.89
N GLU A 591 38.46 -1.45 11.19
CA GLU A 591 38.35 -1.52 9.73
C GLU A 591 39.71 -1.32 9.06
N LYS A 592 40.56 -0.45 9.61
CA LYS A 592 41.91 -0.22 9.10
C LYS A 592 42.81 -1.43 9.29
N ILE A 593 42.84 -2.04 10.48
CA ILE A 593 43.67 -3.24 10.71
C ILE A 593 43.13 -4.45 9.94
N ALA A 594 41.83 -4.52 9.71
CA ALA A 594 41.23 -5.56 8.86
C ALA A 594 41.63 -5.41 7.38
N GLN A 595 42.09 -4.24 6.90
CA GLN A 595 42.54 -4.08 5.52
C GLN A 595 43.96 -4.65 5.30
N GLU A 596 44.78 -4.68 6.34
CA GLU A 596 46.16 -5.20 6.32
C GLU A 596 46.15 -6.75 6.55
N GLU A 597 47.19 -7.46 6.07
CA GLU A 597 47.35 -8.90 6.34
C GLU A 597 48.12 -9.09 7.64
N HIS A 598 47.40 -9.42 8.72
CA HIS A 598 47.97 -9.72 10.04
C HIS A 598 47.68 -11.16 10.44
N SER A 599 48.60 -11.76 11.19
CA SER A 599 48.37 -13.05 11.85
C SER A 599 47.41 -12.90 13.04
N PRO A 600 46.67 -13.95 13.44
CA PRO A 600 45.79 -13.91 14.63
C PRO A 600 46.49 -13.41 15.90
N LYS A 601 47.79 -13.72 16.04
CA LYS A 601 48.62 -13.27 17.16
C LYS A 601 48.87 -11.75 17.15
N GLU A 602 49.13 -11.17 15.97
CA GLU A 602 49.32 -9.72 15.81
C GLU A 602 48.01 -8.96 16.03
N LEU A 603 46.89 -9.52 15.58
CA LEU A 603 45.55 -8.96 15.81
C LEU A 603 45.20 -8.94 17.31
N LYS A 604 45.51 -10.03 18.03
CA LYS A 604 45.32 -10.12 19.48
C LYS A 604 46.18 -9.11 20.24
N GLU A 605 47.44 -8.96 19.85
CA GLU A 605 48.35 -7.98 20.45
C GLU A 605 47.90 -6.54 20.16
N TRP A 606 47.32 -6.29 18.99
CA TRP A 606 46.70 -5.01 18.67
C TRP A 606 45.46 -4.72 19.53
N PHE A 607 44.54 -5.69 19.68
CA PHE A 607 43.37 -5.53 20.56
C PHE A 607 43.79 -5.26 22.00
N LYS A 608 44.82 -5.96 22.50
CA LYS A 608 45.38 -5.76 23.84
C LYS A 608 45.92 -4.34 24.03
N ASN A 609 46.55 -3.77 23.01
CA ASN A 609 47.09 -2.41 23.05
C ASN A 609 46.01 -1.33 22.95
N GLU A 610 44.93 -1.56 22.19
CA GLU A 610 43.89 -0.55 21.97
C GLU A 610 42.72 -0.60 22.96
N LEU A 611 42.34 -1.78 23.45
CA LEU A 611 41.30 -1.95 24.46
C LEU A 611 41.86 -2.00 25.89
N GLY A 612 43.18 -2.16 26.05
CA GLY A 612 43.83 -2.46 27.32
C GLY A 612 43.84 -3.96 27.65
N GLU A 613 44.48 -4.34 28.76
CA GLU A 613 44.42 -5.72 29.30
C GLU A 613 43.04 -6.07 29.86
#